data_AF-W0HNJ4-F1
#
_entry.id   AF-W0HNJ4-F1
#
_cell.length_a   1.000
_cell.length_b   1.000
_cell.length_c   1.000
_cell.angle_alpha   90.00
_cell.angle_beta   90.00
_cell.angle_gamma   90.00
#
_symmetry.space_group_name_H-M   'P 1'
#
loop_
_entity.id
_entity.type
_entity.pdbx_description
1 polymer ?
#
loop_
_entity_poly.entity_id
_entity_poly.type
_entity_poly.pdbx_seq_one_letter_code
_entity_poly.pdbx_strand_id
1 'polypeptide(L)' 'MPDIIDIASEREELFRERAIAEARRRYRPMPITGRCYHCEEKTPGNFCCSECRDDWGKRQYAERQRVRGA' A
#
# COMPACT_ATOMS: atom_id res chain seq x y z
N MET A 1 -6.31 24.27 31.32
CA MET A 1 -5.36 23.18 31.61
C MET A 1 -5.84 22.01 30.78
N PRO A 2 -5.00 21.45 29.90
CA PRO A 2 -5.39 20.26 29.16
C PRO A 2 -5.65 19.13 30.15
N ASP A 3 -6.77 18.45 29.99
CA ASP A 3 -7.10 17.28 30.79
C ASP A 3 -6.50 16.00 30.17
N ILE A 4 -6.80 14.85 30.77
CA ILE A 4 -6.29 13.57 30.28
C ILE A 4 -6.84 13.21 28.89
N ILE A 5 -8.02 13.72 28.53
CA ILE A 5 -8.68 13.46 27.25
C ILE A 5 -8.05 14.32 26.15
N ASP A 6 -7.75 15.58 26.47
CA ASP A 6 -7.02 16.49 25.58
C ASP A 6 -5.66 15.88 25.19
N ILE A 7 -4.88 15.45 26.19
CA ILE A 7 -3.55 14.83 25.98
C ILE A 7 -3.64 13.53 25.19
N ALA A 8 -4.67 12.72 25.42
CA ALA A 8 -4.89 11.49 24.68
C ALA A 8 -5.20 11.76 23.20
N SER A 9 -6.03 12.76 22.92
CA SER A 9 -6.42 13.16 21.56
C SER A 9 -5.23 13.72 20.78
N GLU A 10 -4.44 14.60 21.40
CA GLU A 10 -3.21 15.15 20.79
C GLU A 10 -2.22 14.03 20.41
N ARG A 11 -2.09 13.02 21.28
CA ARG A 11 -1.23 11.86 20.99
C ARG A 11 -1.76 11.02 19.83
N GLU A 12 -3.06 10.73 19.80
CA GLU A 12 -3.67 9.99 18.70
C GLU A 12 -3.43 10.69 17.36
N GLU A 13 -3.64 12.02 17.32
CA GLU A 13 -3.43 12.83 16.14
C GLU A 13 -1.97 12.75 15.67
N LEU A 14 -1.01 12.95 16.57
CA LEU A 14 0.42 12.81 16.25
C LEU A 14 0.78 11.41 15.73
N PHE A 15 0.22 10.35 16.31
CA PHE A 15 0.45 8.98 15.84
C PHE A 15 -0.13 8.78 14.43
N ARG A 16 -1.34 9.28 14.19
CA ARG A 16 -2.02 9.19 12.91
C ARG A 16 -1.25 9.93 11.82
N GLU A 17 -0.82 11.16 12.10
CA GLU A 17 -0.02 11.96 11.18
C GLU A 17 1.30 11.29 10.83
N ARG A 18 2.01 10.74 11.83
CA ARG A 18 3.25 10.00 11.61
C ARG A 18 3.03 8.77 10.73
N ALA A 19 1.99 7.98 10.99
CA ALA A 19 1.67 6.80 10.19
C ALA A 19 1.37 7.17 8.72
N ILE A 20 0.61 8.25 8.49
CA ILE A 20 0.33 8.75 7.13
C ILE A 20 1.61 9.23 6.45
N ALA A 21 2.45 10.00 7.14
CA ALA A 21 3.71 10.50 6.60
C ALA A 21 4.67 9.36 6.22
N GLU A 22 4.76 8.33 7.07
CA GLU A 22 5.57 7.14 6.83
C GLU A 22 5.05 6.34 5.62
N ALA A 23 3.74 6.14 5.53
CA ALA A 23 3.11 5.47 4.38
C ALA A 23 3.39 6.22 3.07
N ARG A 24 3.29 7.56 3.07
CA ARG A 24 3.64 8.41 1.91
C ARG A 24 5.11 8.28 1.53
N ARG A 25 6.03 8.27 2.50
CA ARG A 25 7.48 8.10 2.24
C ARG A 25 7.81 6.72 1.66
N ARG A 26 7.11 5.68 2.10
CA ARG A 26 7.29 4.30 1.61
C ARG A 26 6.62 4.03 0.27
N TYR A 27 5.72 4.91 -0.18
CA TYR A 27 5.07 4.77 -1.47
C TYR A 27 6.10 4.80 -2.60
N ARG A 28 6.22 3.67 -3.30
CA ARG A 28 7.02 3.51 -4.51
C ARG A 28 6.04 3.26 -5.65
N PRO A 29 5.86 4.20 -6.60
CA PRO A 29 5.03 3.94 -7.75
C PRO A 29 5.62 2.78 -8.55
N MET A 30 4.75 1.89 -9.01
CA MET A 30 5.15 0.74 -9.81
C MET A 30 5.52 1.22 -11.21
N PRO A 31 6.72 0.90 -11.73
CA PRO A 31 7.16 1.41 -13.02
C PRO A 31 6.28 0.88 -14.16
N ILE A 32 6.05 1.69 -15.18
CA ILE A 32 5.35 1.24 -16.38
C ILE A 32 6.36 0.52 -17.26
N THR A 33 6.21 -0.80 -17.40
CA THR A 33 7.13 -1.64 -18.19
C THR A 33 6.65 -1.85 -19.63
N GLY A 34 5.47 -1.33 -19.98
CA GLY A 34 4.79 -1.57 -21.25
C GLY A 34 4.15 -2.97 -21.35
N ARG A 35 4.14 -3.73 -20.26
CA ARG A 35 3.57 -5.08 -20.15
C ARG A 35 2.78 -5.25 -18.87
N CYS A 36 1.79 -6.12 -18.89
CA CYS A 36 0.96 -6.39 -17.74
C CYS A 36 1.76 -7.16 -16.68
N TYR A 37 1.72 -6.70 -15.44
CA TYR A 37 2.38 -7.40 -14.32
C TYR A 37 1.78 -8.77 -13.97
N HIS A 38 0.60 -9.10 -14.49
CA HIS A 38 -0.06 -10.39 -14.27
C HIS A 38 0.13 -11.37 -15.44
N CYS A 39 -0.26 -10.97 -16.66
CA CYS A 39 -0.28 -11.84 -17.84
C CYS A 39 0.78 -11.50 -18.90
N GLU A 40 1.62 -10.49 -18.66
CA GLU A 40 2.75 -10.09 -19.52
C GLU A 40 2.39 -9.57 -20.94
N GLU A 41 1.10 -9.41 -21.22
CA GLU A 41 0.58 -8.82 -22.45
C GLU A 41 0.98 -7.35 -22.58
N LYS A 42 1.16 -6.85 -23.80
CA LYS A 42 1.51 -5.44 -24.06
C LYS A 42 0.37 -4.52 -23.59
N THR A 43 0.68 -3.57 -22.72
CA THR A 43 -0.30 -2.58 -22.21
C THR A 43 0.37 -1.23 -21.99
N PRO A 44 -0.33 -0.11 -22.25
CA PRO A 44 0.19 1.23 -21.96
C PRO A 44 0.33 1.52 -20.45
N GLY A 45 -0.30 0.71 -19.58
CA GLY A 45 -0.24 0.86 -18.13
C GLY A 45 0.47 -0.30 -17.44
N ASN A 46 0.15 -0.51 -16.17
CA ASN A 46 0.67 -1.64 -15.39
C ASN A 46 -0.15 -2.92 -15.62
N PHE A 47 -1.42 -2.80 -16.04
CA PHE A 47 -2.32 -3.94 -16.21
C PHE A 47 -3.15 -3.78 -17.49
N CYS A 48 -3.45 -4.89 -18.17
CA CYS A 48 -4.31 -4.89 -19.37
C CYS A 48 -5.80 -4.74 -19.02
N CYS A 49 -6.23 -5.26 -17.86
CA CYS A 49 -7.61 -5.18 -17.37
C CYS A 49 -7.66 -5.07 -15.83
N SER A 50 -8.87 -4.84 -15.29
CA SER A 50 -9.13 -4.80 -13.85
C SER A 50 -8.86 -6.16 -13.18
N GLU A 51 -9.29 -7.25 -13.81
CA GLU A 51 -9.11 -8.61 -13.26
C GLU A 51 -7.62 -8.93 -13.04
N CYS A 52 -6.77 -8.62 -14.02
CA CYS A 52 -5.32 -8.79 -13.89
C CYS A 52 -4.72 -7.96 -12.74
N ARG A 53 -5.27 -6.78 -12.46
CA ARG A 53 -4.84 -5.94 -11.33
C ARG A 53 -5.22 -6.60 -9.99
N ASP A 54 -6.45 -7.07 -9.88
CA ASP A 54 -6.97 -7.68 -8.66
C ASP A 54 -6.26 -9.00 -8.34
N ASP A 55 -6.08 -9.88 -9.33
CA ASP A 55 -5.37 -11.14 -9.14
C ASP A 55 -3.90 -10.94 -8.77
N TRP A 56 -3.23 -9.96 -9.40
CA TRP A 56 -1.87 -9.58 -9.01
C TRP A 56 -1.84 -9.09 -7.55
N GLY A 57 -2.80 -8.26 -7.15
CA GLY A 57 -2.93 -7.78 -5.78
C GLY A 57 -3.13 -8.90 -4.75
N LYS A 58 -4.01 -9.87 -5.05
CA LYS A 58 -4.25 -11.05 -4.21
C LYS A 58 -2.98 -11.90 -4.04
N ARG A 59 -2.27 -12.16 -5.15
CA ARG A 59 -1.00 -12.91 -5.12
C ARG A 59 0.05 -12.22 -4.25
N GLN A 60 0.22 -10.91 -4.42
CA GLN A 60 1.17 -10.11 -3.63
C GLN A 60 0.81 -10.09 -2.15
N TYR A 61 -0.47 -10.00 -1.82
CA TYR A 61 -0.93 -10.08 -0.43
C TYR A 61 -0.62 -11.44 0.19
N ALA A 62 -0.97 -12.53 -0.49
CA ALA A 62 -0.69 -13.89 -0.04
C ALA A 62 0.82 -14.13 0.15
N GLU A 63 1.66 -13.63 -0.75
CA GLU A 63 3.12 -13.74 -0.63
C GLU A 63 3.66 -12.98 0.60
N ARG A 64 3.19 -11.74 0.83
CA ARG A 64 3.56 -10.94 2.02
C ARG A 64 3.14 -11.61 3.32
N GLN A 65 2.02 -12.31 3.33
CA GLN A 65 1.57 -13.07 4.51
C GLN A 65 2.45 -14.28 4.77
N ARG A 66 2.88 -15.00 3.73
CA ARG A 66 3.80 -16.14 3.86
C ARG A 66 5.15 -15.71 4.42
N VAL A 67 5.71 -14.59 3.93
CA VAL A 67 7.01 -14.07 4.40
C VAL A 67 6.96 -13.60 5.86
N ARG A 68 5.80 -13.14 6.36
CA ARG A 68 5.64 -12.70 7.75
C ARG A 68 5.49 -13.84 8.76
N GLY A 69 5.22 -15.06 8.30
CA GLY A 69 5.06 -16.24 9.14
C GLY A 69 6.30 -17.14 9.21
N ALA A 70 7.41 -16.74 8.58
CA ALA A 70 8.67 -17.49 8.52
C ALA A 70 9.76 -16.82 9.35
#